data_AF-A0A017HSW9-F1
#
_entry.id   AF-A0A017HSW9-F1
#
_cell.length_a   1.000
_cell.length_b   1.000
_cell.length_c   1.000
_cell.angle_alpha   90.00
_cell.angle_beta   90.00
_cell.angle_gamma   90.00
#
_symmetry.space_group_name_H-M   'P 1'
#
loop_
_entity.id
_entity.type
_entity.pdbx_description
1 polymer ?
#
loop_
_entity_poly.entity_id
_entity_poly.type
_entity_poly.pdbx_seq_one_letter_code
_entity_poly.pdbx_strand_id
1 'polypeptide(L)'
;MHPEKPAINGLSHILWTGAPRHPEAQARNAVLYGDKAIDRSPCGTGTSARMAQLAAKGRLAVGDDFVHESIIGSLFKGHVEGTARVGNRDAIIPSIAGWARITGINTIFIDDRDPFAHGFVVK
;
A
#
# COMPACT_ATOMS: atom_id res chain seq x y z
N MET A 1 -15.14 -3.59 8.15
CA MET A 1 -15.21 -3.09 9.55
C MET A 1 -14.05 -3.65 10.36
N HIS A 2 -13.17 -2.77 10.87
CA HIS A 2 -12.06 -3.16 11.76
C HIS A 2 -12.60 -3.57 13.14
N PRO A 3 -12.17 -4.69 13.74
CA PRO A 3 -12.80 -5.24 14.95
C PRO A 3 -12.51 -4.43 16.22
N GLU A 4 -11.38 -3.73 16.28
CA GLU A 4 -10.96 -2.97 17.48
C GLU A 4 -10.98 -1.44 17.27
N LYS A 5 -11.17 -0.96 16.03
CA LYS A 5 -11.04 0.46 15.66
C LYS A 5 -12.28 0.90 14.89
N PRO A 6 -13.35 1.35 15.59
CA PRO A 6 -14.64 1.67 14.96
C PRO A 6 -14.57 2.74 13.87
N ALA A 7 -13.59 3.65 13.94
CA ALA A 7 -13.35 4.67 12.92
C ALA A 7 -12.91 4.10 11.56
N ILE A 8 -12.42 2.85 11.51
CA ILE A 8 -12.01 2.18 10.27
C ILE A 8 -13.16 1.26 9.82
N ASN A 9 -14.14 1.87 9.16
CA ASN A 9 -15.42 1.24 8.83
C ASN A 9 -15.79 1.25 7.33
N GLY A 10 -14.93 1.79 6.46
CA GLY A 10 -15.14 1.82 5.02
C GLY A 10 -14.03 1.14 4.22
N LEU A 11 -14.22 1.09 2.89
CA LEU A 11 -13.17 0.75 1.94
C LEU A 11 -12.63 2.05 1.33
N SER A 12 -11.34 2.30 1.49
CA SER A 12 -10.68 3.51 0.97
C SER A 12 -9.76 3.24 -0.23
N HIS A 13 -9.41 1.98 -0.47
CA HIS A 13 -8.46 1.56 -1.50
C HIS A 13 -8.98 0.31 -2.21
N ILE A 14 -8.72 0.21 -3.51
CA ILE A 14 -8.91 -0.99 -4.32
C ILE A 14 -7.54 -1.40 -4.85
N LEU A 15 -7.09 -2.61 -4.52
CA LEU A 15 -5.85 -3.17 -5.04
C LEU A 15 -6.17 -4.13 -6.18
N TRP A 16 -5.86 -3.73 -7.41
CA TRP A 16 -6.02 -4.57 -8.59
C TRP A 16 -4.76 -5.41 -8.81
N THR A 17 -4.87 -6.74 -8.69
CA THR A 17 -3.73 -7.66 -8.82
C THR A 17 -3.58 -8.23 -10.22
N GLY A 18 -2.35 -8.47 -10.65
CA GLY A 18 -2.04 -9.19 -11.89
C GLY A 18 -0.78 -10.05 -11.77
N ALA A 19 -0.47 -10.75 -12.87
CA ALA A 19 0.79 -11.47 -12.98
C ALA A 19 1.98 -10.48 -12.95
N PRO A 20 3.09 -10.85 -12.29
CA PRO A 20 4.31 -10.05 -12.31
C PRO A 20 4.91 -10.01 -13.72
N ARG A 21 5.63 -8.94 -14.02
CA ARG A 21 6.49 -8.81 -15.21
C ARG A 21 7.96 -8.86 -14.82
N HIS A 22 8.30 -8.37 -13.62
CA HIS A 22 9.65 -8.46 -13.09
C HIS A 22 9.95 -9.89 -12.64
N PRO A 23 11.11 -10.49 -13.01
CA PRO A 23 11.42 -11.89 -12.70
C PRO A 23 11.52 -12.18 -11.20
N GLU A 24 11.89 -11.18 -10.41
CA GLU A 24 11.98 -11.32 -8.94
C GLU A 24 10.62 -11.15 -8.22
N ALA A 25 9.58 -10.66 -8.90
CA ALA A 25 8.31 -10.36 -8.26
C ALA A 25 7.38 -11.59 -8.23
N GLN A 26 6.73 -11.84 -7.09
CA GLN A 26 5.70 -12.88 -6.97
C GLN A 26 4.32 -12.39 -7.41
N ALA A 27 4.09 -11.07 -7.42
CA ALA A 27 2.83 -10.48 -7.86
C ALA A 27 3.04 -9.04 -8.34
N ARG A 28 2.06 -8.50 -9.06
CA ARG A 28 1.96 -7.09 -9.41
C ARG A 28 0.63 -6.50 -8.99
N ASN A 29 0.61 -5.20 -8.69
CA ASN A 29 -0.63 -4.48 -8.46
C ASN A 29 -0.65 -3.05 -9.02
N ALA A 30 -1.87 -2.49 -9.05
CA ALA A 30 -2.12 -1.07 -9.02
C ALA A 30 -3.14 -0.77 -7.91
N VAL A 31 -2.84 0.17 -7.02
CA VAL A 31 -3.78 0.61 -5.98
C VAL A 31 -4.50 1.88 -6.41
N LEU A 32 -5.82 1.82 -6.46
CA LEU A 32 -6.69 2.97 -6.69
C LEU A 32 -7.20 3.51 -5.35
N TYR A 33 -7.15 4.83 -5.17
CA TYR A 33 -7.60 5.50 -3.95
C TYR A 33 -8.11 6.92 -4.23
N GLY A 34 -8.90 7.45 -3.30
CA GLY A 34 -9.53 8.76 -3.43
C GLY A 34 -10.35 8.91 -4.70
N ASP A 35 -10.56 10.16 -5.13
CA ASP A 35 -11.29 10.50 -6.35
C ASP A 35 -10.39 10.35 -7.60
N LYS A 36 -10.00 9.09 -7.92
CA LYS A 36 -9.25 8.68 -9.13
C LYS A 36 -7.72 8.71 -9.04
N ALA A 37 -7.12 8.68 -7.85
CA ALA A 37 -5.67 8.54 -7.74
C ALA A 37 -5.23 7.08 -7.93
N ILE A 38 -4.04 6.90 -8.51
CA ILE A 38 -3.37 5.60 -8.64
C ILE A 38 -2.03 5.69 -7.92
N ASP A 39 -1.72 4.71 -7.08
CA ASP A 39 -0.41 4.59 -6.44
C ASP A 39 0.62 4.15 -7.48
N ARG A 40 1.73 4.89 -7.55
CA ARG A 40 2.85 4.56 -8.44
C ARG A 40 3.77 3.54 -7.77
N SER A 41 3.78 3.46 -6.44
CA SER A 41 4.49 2.43 -5.71
C SER A 41 3.67 1.12 -5.66
N PRO A 42 4.25 0.02 -5.17
CA PRO A 42 3.48 -1.21 -4.92
C PRO A 42 2.47 -1.08 -3.78
N CYS A 43 2.39 0.09 -3.14
CA CYS A 43 1.59 0.42 -1.96
C CYS A 43 1.95 -0.44 -0.74
N GLY A 44 2.53 0.18 0.30
CA GLY A 44 3.00 -0.55 1.48
C GLY A 44 1.86 -1.27 2.22
N THR A 45 0.79 -0.54 2.55
CA THR A 45 -0.41 -1.10 3.19
C THR A 45 -1.12 -2.12 2.30
N GLY A 46 -1.15 -1.88 0.99
CA GLY A 46 -1.67 -2.82 0.00
C GLY A 46 -0.86 -4.13 -0.05
N THR A 47 0.46 -4.03 0.03
CA THR A 47 1.37 -5.19 0.09
C THR A 47 1.17 -5.98 1.39
N SER A 48 1.09 -5.31 2.54
CA SER A 48 0.75 -5.96 3.82
C SER A 48 -0.59 -6.69 3.74
N ALA A 49 -1.63 -6.07 3.16
CA ALA A 49 -2.95 -6.69 3.00
C ALA A 49 -2.90 -7.91 2.04
N ARG A 50 -2.12 -7.83 0.96
CA ARG A 50 -1.93 -8.95 0.02
C ARG A 50 -1.20 -10.11 0.69
N MET A 51 -0.16 -9.84 1.48
CA MET A 51 0.55 -10.87 2.25
C MET A 51 -0.37 -11.54 3.28
N ALA A 52 -1.16 -10.76 4.03
CA ALA A 52 -2.12 -11.29 4.99
C ALA A 52 -3.17 -12.19 4.30
N GLN A 53 -3.64 -11.79 3.12
CA GLN A 53 -4.55 -12.61 2.31
C GLN A 53 -3.91 -13.92 1.85
N LEU A 54 -2.63 -13.90 1.41
CA LEU A 54 -1.91 -15.09 0.98
C LEU A 54 -1.62 -16.02 2.17
N ALA A 55 -1.26 -15.48 3.32
CA ALA A 55 -1.05 -16.23 4.55
C ALA A 55 -2.33 -16.91 5.02
N ALA A 56 -3.46 -16.20 5.03
CA ALA A 56 -4.77 -16.78 5.33
C ALA A 56 -5.19 -17.90 4.36
N LYS A 57 -4.59 -17.95 3.16
CA LYS A 57 -4.78 -19.01 2.17
C LYS A 57 -3.71 -20.11 2.23
N GLY A 58 -2.82 -20.09 3.21
CA GLY A 58 -1.70 -21.04 3.33
C GLY A 58 -0.66 -20.93 2.22
N ARG A 59 -0.61 -19.80 1.50
CA ARG A 59 0.32 -19.53 0.39
C ARG A 59 1.55 -18.74 0.80
N LEU A 60 1.59 -18.31 2.05
CA LEU A 60 2.69 -17.58 2.67
C LEU A 60 2.70 -17.97 4.15
N ALA A 61 3.87 -18.21 4.72
CA ALA A 61 4.08 -18.58 6.11
C ALA A 61 4.99 -17.57 6.82
N VAL A 62 5.10 -17.67 8.14
CA VAL A 62 6.09 -16.91 8.91
C VAL A 62 7.49 -17.27 8.41
N GLY A 63 8.32 -16.27 8.16
CA GLY A 63 9.64 -16.41 7.57
C GLY A 63 9.68 -16.32 6.04
N ASP A 64 8.53 -16.27 5.36
CA ASP A 64 8.51 -16.14 3.89
C ASP A 64 8.68 -14.68 3.44
N ASP A 65 9.44 -14.51 2.37
CA ASP A 65 9.58 -13.26 1.63
C ASP A 65 8.52 -13.12 0.51
N PHE A 66 8.13 -11.89 0.23
CA PHE A 66 7.18 -11.52 -0.81
C PHE A 66 7.58 -10.22 -1.52
N VAL A 67 7.92 -10.29 -2.80
CA VAL A 67 8.26 -9.15 -3.65
C VAL A 67 7.04 -8.75 -4.48
N HIS A 68 6.65 -7.48 -4.35
CA HIS A 68 5.45 -6.92 -4.99
C HIS A 68 5.83 -5.83 -5.99
N GLU A 69 5.42 -6.01 -7.25
CA GLU A 69 5.65 -5.05 -8.33
C GLU A 69 4.50 -4.04 -8.42
N SER A 70 4.83 -2.77 -8.68
CA SER A 70 3.86 -1.70 -8.96
C SER A 70 3.45 -1.64 -10.44
N ILE A 71 2.51 -0.74 -10.74
CA ILE A 71 2.10 -0.46 -12.12
C ILE A 71 3.27 0.07 -12.97
N ILE A 72 4.22 0.81 -12.39
CA ILE A 72 5.41 1.35 -13.10
C ILE A 72 6.66 0.46 -12.97
N GLY A 73 6.57 -0.72 -12.36
CA GLY A 73 7.69 -1.67 -12.26
C GLY A 73 8.61 -1.49 -11.05
N SER A 74 8.36 -0.52 -10.16
CA SER A 74 9.06 -0.46 -8.86
C SER A 74 8.69 -1.65 -7.96
N LEU A 75 9.58 -2.03 -7.04
CA LEU A 75 9.44 -3.20 -6.18
C LEU A 75 9.46 -2.83 -4.70
N PHE A 76 8.62 -3.51 -3.91
CA PHE A 76 8.74 -3.60 -2.46
C PHE A 76 9.00 -5.05 -2.07
N LYS A 77 9.83 -5.23 -1.04
CA LYS A 77 10.11 -6.53 -0.42
C LYS A 77 9.37 -6.59 0.90
N GLY A 78 8.43 -7.50 1.02
CA GLY A 78 7.73 -7.78 2.27
C GLY A 78 8.23 -9.07 2.91
N HIS A 79 8.14 -9.16 4.22
CA HIS A 79 8.46 -10.37 4.98
C HIS A 79 7.38 -10.64 6.03
N VAL A 80 7.01 -11.91 6.24
CA VAL A 80 6.08 -12.31 7.30
C VAL A 80 6.86 -12.55 8.58
N GLU A 81 7.00 -11.52 9.40
CA GLU A 81 7.78 -11.56 10.65
C GLU A 81 7.18 -12.52 11.69
N GLY A 82 5.87 -12.69 11.69
CA GLY A 82 5.18 -13.49 12.69
C GLY A 82 3.68 -13.55 12.53
N THR A 83 3.04 -14.30 13.42
CA THR A 83 1.59 -14.35 13.57
C THR A 83 1.12 -13.33 14.61
N ALA A 84 -0.13 -12.90 14.48
CA ALA A 84 -0.78 -12.01 15.43
C ALA A 84 -2.29 -12.32 15.48
N ARG A 85 -3.00 -11.61 16.37
CA ARG A 85 -4.46 -11.55 16.37
C ARG A 85 -4.91 -10.10 16.45
N VAL A 86 -6.00 -9.78 15.76
CA VAL A 86 -6.69 -8.49 15.86
C VAL A 86 -8.15 -8.78 16.23
N GLY A 87 -8.50 -8.52 17.48
CA GLY A 87 -9.72 -9.00 18.11
C GLY A 87 -9.81 -10.52 18.06
N ASN A 88 -10.87 -11.03 17.44
CA ASN A 88 -11.10 -12.46 17.29
C ASN A 88 -10.53 -13.06 15.99
N ARG A 89 -9.78 -12.29 15.19
CA ARG A 89 -9.27 -12.70 13.87
C ARG A 89 -7.78 -12.96 13.89
N ASP A 90 -7.36 -14.01 13.20
CA ASP A 90 -5.94 -14.27 12.96
C ASP A 90 -5.37 -13.23 11.99
N ALA A 91 -4.10 -12.87 12.22
CA ALA A 91 -3.37 -11.86 11.48
C ALA A 91 -1.90 -12.24 11.35
N ILE A 92 -1.17 -11.45 10.58
CA ILE A 92 0.29 -11.53 10.49
C ILE A 92 0.91 -10.21 10.96
N ILE A 93 2.20 -10.24 11.26
CA ILE A 93 3.05 -9.08 11.41
C ILE A 93 3.87 -8.96 10.12
N PRO A 94 3.49 -8.09 9.16
CA PRO A 94 4.26 -7.89 7.94
C PRO A 94 5.27 -6.76 8.12
N SER A 95 6.50 -6.94 7.64
CA SER A 95 7.43 -5.83 7.38
C SER A 95 7.47 -5.54 5.87
N ILE A 96 7.74 -4.28 5.51
CA ILE A 96 7.82 -3.82 4.12
C ILE A 96 9.07 -2.98 3.97
N ALA A 97 9.93 -3.37 3.04
CA ALA A 97 11.14 -2.66 2.66
C ALA A 97 11.00 -2.08 1.25
N GLY A 98 11.41 -0.82 1.14
CA GLY A 98 11.52 -0.07 -0.10
C GLY A 98 12.62 0.97 0.03
N TRP A 99 12.66 1.92 -0.90
CA TRP A 99 13.58 3.06 -0.84
C TRP A 99 12.86 4.34 -1.26
N ALA A 100 13.40 5.46 -0.80
CA ALA A 100 12.97 6.80 -1.19
C ALA A 100 14.20 7.63 -1.58
N ARG A 101 13.97 8.71 -2.35
CA ARG A 101 15.01 9.66 -2.74
C ARG A 101 14.52 11.07 -2.43
N ILE A 102 15.46 11.93 -2.02
CA ILE A 102 15.20 13.36 -1.92
C ILE A 102 15.03 13.89 -3.35
N THR A 103 13.87 14.49 -3.64
CA THR A 103 13.55 15.06 -4.96
C THR A 103 13.60 16.57 -4.98
N GLY A 104 13.62 17.22 -3.81
CA GLY A 104 13.71 18.67 -3.70
C GLY A 104 13.64 19.15 -2.25
N ILE A 105 14.00 20.40 -2.05
CA ILE A 105 13.81 21.16 -0.81
C ILE A 105 12.96 22.36 -1.21
N ASN A 106 11.74 22.43 -0.70
CA ASN A 106 10.74 23.42 -1.13
C ASN A 106 10.42 24.39 0.00
N THR A 107 10.29 25.68 -0.34
CA THR A 107 9.61 26.68 0.49
C THR A 107 8.31 27.04 -0.20
N ILE A 108 7.18 26.70 0.42
CA ILE A 108 5.84 26.94 -0.12
C ILE A 108 5.27 28.19 0.58
N PHE A 109 4.85 29.18 -0.20
CA PHE A 109 4.18 30.39 0.30
C PHE A 109 2.71 30.35 -0.09
N ILE A 110 1.84 30.72 0.84
CA ILE A 110 0.39 30.83 0.62
C ILE A 110 0.00 32.24 1.03
N ASP A 111 -0.56 33.02 0.11
CA ASP A 111 -1.01 34.40 0.33
C ASP A 111 -2.54 34.43 0.36
N ASP A 112 -3.12 35.05 1.38
CA ASP A 112 -4.57 35.14 1.54
C ASP A 112 -5.26 35.93 0.41
N ARG A 113 -4.50 36.70 -0.38
CA ARG A 113 -4.99 37.43 -1.55
C ARG A 113 -5.04 36.56 -2.81
N ASP A 114 -4.40 35.39 -2.82
CA ASP A 114 -4.41 34.48 -3.96
C ASP A 114 -5.77 33.74 -4.03
N PRO A 115 -6.57 33.93 -5.09
CA PRO A 115 -7.85 33.23 -5.24
C PRO A 115 -7.71 31.71 -5.33
N PHE A 116 -6.50 31.18 -5.53
CA PHE A 116 -6.19 29.76 -5.62
C PHE A 116 -5.34 29.24 -4.46
N ALA A 117 -5.25 29.98 -3.35
CA ALA A 117 -4.46 29.63 -2.15
C ALA A 117 -4.72 28.21 -1.60
N HIS A 118 -5.91 27.66 -1.82
CA HIS A 118 -6.31 26.33 -1.36
C HIS A 118 -6.26 25.24 -2.44
N GLY A 119 -5.73 25.56 -3.62
CA GLY A 119 -5.69 24.67 -4.77
C GLY A 119 -7.04 24.48 -5.45
N PHE A 120 -7.05 23.76 -6.56
CA PHE A 120 -8.24 23.41 -7.31
C PHE A 120 -7.99 22.12 -8.12
N VAL A 121 -9.07 21.53 -8.63
CA VAL A 121 -9.01 20.36 -9.53
C VAL A 121 -9.87 20.66 -10.76
N VAL A 122 -9.28 20.51 -11.95
CA VAL A 122 -10.02 20.55 -13.21
C VAL A 122 -10.54 19.15 -13.50
N LYS A 123 -11.85 19.04 -13.78
CA LYS A 123 -12.54 17.75 -13.98
C LYS A 123 -12.73 17.40 -15.45
#